data_AF-A0A6G9CUS0-F1
#
_entry.id   AF-A0A6G9CUS0-F1
#
_cell.length_a   1.000
_cell.length_b   1.000
_cell.length_c   1.000
_cell.angle_alpha   90.00
_cell.angle_beta   90.00
_cell.angle_gamma   90.00
#
_symmetry.space_group_name_H-M   'P 1'
#
loop_
_entity.id
_entity.type
_entity.pdbx_description
1 polymer ?
#
loop_
_entity_poly.entity_id
_entity_poly.type
_entity_poly.pdbx_seq_one_letter_code
_entity_poly.pdbx_strand_id
1 'polypeptide(L)'
;MYIALRLLRDGAHLTITTRFPNDAIRRFKAMEDSNDWIHRLRIVGIDLRDPAQVVALADSVAAQGPLDILINNAAQTVRRSPGAYGALVDAESGALPAGELPDVLTFGKTSDAHPAALAGSLSDVASITSGNLSADAVSSLALVAKSASPDRIEQGIAIDAGGLLPDLAHTNSWVQTVEEVDPIELLEVQLCNSVAPFILVSRLRPSMAAAAARRKYVVNVSAMEGQFSRAYKGPGHPHTNMAKAALNMLTRTSSKEMLDDGILMTAVDTGWITDERPHFTKMRLADEGFHAPLDLVDGAARVYDPIVQGELGVDLHGCFLKDYKPSPW
;
A
#
# COMPACT_ATOMS: atom_id res chain seq x y z
N MET A 1 -0.44 5.55 5.25
CA MET A 1 -0.67 6.68 6.19
C MET A 1 0.33 7.82 6.01
N TYR A 2 1.65 7.59 6.10
CA TYR A 2 2.64 8.68 6.05
C TYR A 2 2.59 9.58 4.80
N ILE A 3 2.39 9.01 3.60
CA ILE A 3 2.19 9.79 2.35
C ILE A 3 0.91 10.64 2.45
N ALA A 4 -0.17 10.04 2.94
CA ALA A 4 -1.45 10.73 3.12
C ALA A 4 -1.33 11.92 4.08
N LEU A 5 -0.62 11.76 5.20
CA LEU A 5 -0.39 12.86 6.15
C LEU A 5 0.37 14.03 5.51
N ARG A 6 1.37 13.76 4.65
CA ARG A 6 2.07 14.83 3.92
C ARG A 6 1.11 15.63 3.04
N LEU A 7 0.32 14.93 2.22
CA LEU A 7 -0.67 15.56 1.34
C LEU A 7 -1.74 16.35 2.10
N LEU A 8 -2.27 15.78 3.19
CA LEU A 8 -3.29 16.43 4.03
C LEU A 8 -2.74 17.70 4.70
N ARG A 9 -1.50 17.65 5.20
CA ARG A 9 -0.84 18.80 5.83
C ARG A 9 -0.47 19.89 4.83
N ASP A 10 -0.22 19.51 3.58
CA ASP A 10 0.05 20.45 2.47
C ASP A 10 -1.23 20.96 1.80
N GLY A 11 -2.40 20.58 2.29
CA GLY A 11 -3.66 21.20 1.92
C GLY A 11 -4.57 20.39 0.99
N ALA A 12 -4.20 19.15 0.65
CA ALA A 12 -4.95 18.35 -0.30
C ALA A 12 -6.31 17.88 0.25
N HIS A 13 -7.31 17.84 -0.64
CA HIS A 13 -8.45 16.94 -0.49
C HIS A 13 -8.01 15.54 -0.90
N LEU A 14 -8.17 14.57 0.01
CA LEU A 14 -7.53 13.27 -0.14
C LEU A 14 -8.53 12.14 -0.04
N THR A 15 -8.57 11.30 -1.08
CA THR A 15 -9.20 9.98 -1.02
C THR A 15 -8.12 8.93 -0.80
N ILE A 16 -8.27 8.09 0.24
CA ILE A 16 -7.43 6.91 0.45
C ILE A 16 -8.24 5.63 0.28
N THR A 17 -7.56 4.54 -0.05
CA THR A 17 -8.16 3.20 -0.13
C THR A 17 -7.58 2.29 0.94
N THR A 18 -8.42 1.41 1.48
CA THR A 18 -8.00 0.40 2.46
C THR A 18 -9.00 -0.75 2.50
N ARG A 19 -8.56 -1.92 2.97
CA ARG A 19 -9.46 -3.03 3.33
C ARG A 19 -10.07 -2.87 4.74
N PHE A 20 -9.53 -1.94 5.54
CA PHE A 20 -9.87 -1.72 6.94
C PHE A 20 -10.19 -0.23 7.18
N PRO A 21 -11.35 0.26 6.70
CA PRO A 21 -11.72 1.68 6.81
C PRO A 21 -11.84 2.17 8.26
N ASN A 22 -12.40 1.37 9.18
CA ASN A 22 -12.59 1.82 10.56
C ASN A 22 -11.27 1.94 11.33
N ASP A 23 -10.33 1.01 11.10
CA ASP A 23 -8.96 1.13 11.60
C ASP A 23 -8.26 2.37 11.02
N ALA A 24 -8.43 2.66 9.72
CA ALA A 24 -7.88 3.88 9.13
C ALA A 24 -8.46 5.14 9.81
N ILE A 25 -9.78 5.21 10.04
CA ILE A 25 -10.41 6.32 10.78
C ILE A 25 -9.76 6.52 12.13
N ARG A 26 -9.61 5.44 12.93
CA ARG A 26 -8.97 5.50 14.25
C ARG A 26 -7.55 6.04 14.17
N ARG A 27 -6.75 5.55 13.22
CA ARG A 27 -5.36 5.98 13.04
C ARG A 27 -5.26 7.46 12.63
N PHE A 28 -6.08 7.93 11.70
CA PHE A 28 -6.05 9.34 11.30
C PHE A 28 -6.58 10.26 12.42
N LYS A 29 -7.64 9.86 13.14
CA LYS A 29 -8.17 10.61 14.29
C LYS A 29 -7.22 10.68 15.49
N ALA A 30 -6.34 9.69 15.64
CA ALA A 30 -5.33 9.67 16.69
C ALA A 30 -4.21 10.70 16.47
N MET A 31 -4.10 11.31 15.29
CA MET A 31 -3.14 12.37 15.04
C MET A 31 -3.54 13.65 15.77
N GLU A 32 -2.58 14.28 16.45
CA GLU A 32 -2.79 15.51 17.23
C GLU A 32 -3.40 16.65 16.39
N ASP A 33 -2.99 16.76 15.14
CA ASP A 33 -3.42 17.77 14.16
C ASP A 33 -4.63 17.34 13.33
N SER A 34 -5.29 16.22 13.65
CA SER A 34 -6.36 15.66 12.80
C SER A 34 -7.53 16.61 12.56
N ASN A 35 -7.90 17.42 13.55
CA ASN A 35 -9.01 18.38 13.41
C ASN A 35 -8.76 19.43 12.31
N ASP A 36 -7.51 19.68 11.93
CA ASP A 36 -7.15 20.69 10.93
C ASP A 36 -7.45 20.21 9.49
N TRP A 37 -7.55 18.91 9.25
CA TRP A 37 -7.65 18.34 7.91
C TRP A 37 -8.60 17.15 7.75
N ILE A 38 -9.17 16.59 8.83
CA ILE A 38 -10.01 15.38 8.76
C ILE A 38 -11.21 15.54 7.85
N HIS A 39 -11.77 16.76 7.78
CA HIS A 39 -12.89 17.13 6.89
C HIS A 39 -12.55 17.05 5.39
N ARG A 40 -11.25 16.98 5.03
CA ARG A 40 -10.76 16.79 3.65
C ARG A 40 -10.37 15.36 3.34
N LEU A 41 -10.39 14.46 4.32
CA LEU A 41 -10.08 13.06 4.14
C LEU A 41 -11.36 12.28 3.79
N ARG A 42 -11.27 11.48 2.74
CA ARG A 42 -12.23 10.45 2.37
C ARG A 42 -11.55 9.08 2.42
N ILE A 43 -12.21 8.10 3.02
CA ILE A 43 -11.70 6.74 3.17
C ILE A 43 -12.59 5.79 2.36
N VAL A 44 -11.99 5.00 1.49
CA VAL A 44 -12.70 4.05 0.65
C VAL A 44 -12.32 2.61 1.01
N GLY A 45 -13.30 1.85 1.52
CA GLY A 45 -13.24 0.41 1.72
C GLY A 45 -13.28 -0.32 0.38
N ILE A 46 -12.18 -0.98 -0.01
CA ILE A 46 -12.06 -1.67 -1.30
C ILE A 46 -11.08 -2.85 -1.27
N ASP A 47 -11.35 -3.86 -2.09
CA ASP A 47 -10.38 -4.90 -2.46
C ASP A 47 -9.84 -4.67 -3.88
N LEU A 48 -8.57 -4.28 -4.01
CA LEU A 48 -7.93 -4.03 -5.30
C LEU A 48 -7.69 -5.30 -6.13
N ARG A 49 -7.93 -6.48 -5.56
CA ARG A 49 -7.94 -7.75 -6.30
C ARG A 49 -9.21 -7.93 -7.12
N ASP A 50 -10.24 -7.11 -6.91
CA ASP A 50 -11.46 -7.10 -7.70
C ASP A 50 -11.45 -5.93 -8.72
N PRO A 51 -11.18 -6.19 -10.01
CA PRO A 51 -11.18 -5.16 -11.04
C PRO A 51 -12.48 -4.37 -11.14
N ALA A 52 -13.63 -4.97 -10.83
CA ALA A 52 -14.92 -4.28 -10.88
C ALA A 52 -14.99 -3.18 -9.82
N GLN A 53 -14.50 -3.45 -8.62
CA GLN A 53 -14.39 -2.42 -7.58
C GLN A 53 -13.36 -1.35 -7.94
N VAL A 54 -12.25 -1.69 -8.60
CA VAL A 54 -11.26 -0.70 -9.05
C VAL A 54 -11.87 0.26 -10.09
N VAL A 55 -12.69 -0.25 -11.01
CA VAL A 55 -13.44 0.59 -11.95
C VAL A 55 -14.44 1.47 -11.21
N ALA A 56 -15.23 0.91 -10.29
CA ALA A 56 -16.21 1.68 -9.51
C ALA A 56 -15.56 2.78 -8.65
N LEU A 57 -14.37 2.52 -8.10
CA LEU A 57 -13.55 3.51 -7.41
C LEU A 57 -13.16 4.64 -8.36
N ALA A 58 -12.62 4.31 -9.54
CA ALA A 58 -12.21 5.33 -10.50
C ALA A 58 -13.39 6.21 -10.93
N ASP A 59 -14.55 5.61 -11.19
CA ASP A 59 -15.77 6.34 -11.54
C ASP A 59 -16.25 7.24 -10.38
N SER A 60 -16.21 6.74 -9.14
CA SER A 60 -16.56 7.52 -7.95
C SER A 60 -15.60 8.68 -7.68
N VAL A 61 -14.31 8.53 -7.99
CA VAL A 61 -13.32 9.62 -7.87
C VAL A 61 -13.55 10.64 -8.97
N ALA A 62 -13.71 10.21 -10.23
CA ALA A 62 -13.96 11.10 -11.35
C ALA A 62 -15.26 11.91 -11.20
N ALA A 63 -16.29 11.33 -10.59
CA ALA A 63 -17.55 12.01 -10.30
C ALA A 63 -17.42 13.19 -9.32
N GLN A 64 -16.35 13.23 -8.53
CA GLN A 64 -16.06 14.35 -7.61
C GLN A 64 -15.39 15.54 -8.30
N GLY A 65 -14.99 15.38 -9.57
CA GLY A 65 -14.38 16.44 -10.37
C GLY A 65 -12.95 16.11 -10.82
N PRO A 66 -12.15 17.14 -11.12
CA PRO A 66 -10.77 16.96 -11.53
C PRO A 66 -9.87 16.35 -10.45
N LEU A 67 -8.83 15.63 -10.88
CA LEU A 67 -7.87 14.97 -10.00
C LEU A 67 -6.43 15.44 -10.27
N ASP A 68 -5.76 15.99 -9.27
CA ASP A 68 -4.39 16.49 -9.44
C ASP A 68 -3.32 15.40 -9.27
N ILE A 69 -3.54 14.46 -8.34
CA ILE A 69 -2.53 13.49 -7.90
C ILE A 69 -3.15 12.10 -7.78
N LEU A 70 -2.54 11.11 -8.44
CA LEU A 70 -2.81 9.68 -8.29
C LEU A 70 -1.55 8.97 -7.79
N ILE A 71 -1.61 8.35 -6.61
CA ILE A 71 -0.51 7.55 -6.06
C ILE A 71 -0.92 6.08 -5.99
N ASN A 72 -0.36 5.27 -6.86
CA ASN A 72 -0.52 3.82 -6.84
C ASN A 72 0.46 3.21 -5.82
N ASN A 73 0.12 3.33 -4.53
CA ASN A 73 0.93 2.85 -3.41
C ASN A 73 0.63 1.41 -2.97
N ALA A 74 -0.62 0.98 -3.06
CA ALA A 74 -1.03 -0.32 -2.58
C ALA A 74 -0.27 -1.43 -3.34
N ALA A 75 0.32 -2.35 -2.59
CA ALA A 75 1.04 -3.48 -3.15
C ALA A 75 0.98 -4.68 -2.20
N GLN A 76 0.98 -5.87 -2.79
CA GLN A 76 1.22 -7.16 -2.12
C GLN A 76 2.58 -7.69 -2.57
N THR A 77 3.48 -7.89 -1.62
CA THR A 77 4.84 -8.43 -1.84
C THR A 77 4.91 -9.91 -1.46
N VAL A 78 4.14 -10.30 -0.44
CA VAL A 78 3.98 -11.67 0.04
C VAL A 78 2.54 -11.92 0.48
N ARG A 79 2.05 -13.15 0.30
CA ARG A 79 0.82 -13.62 0.97
C ARG A 79 1.11 -13.86 2.44
N ARG A 80 0.23 -13.32 3.30
CA ARG A 80 0.29 -13.51 4.75
C ARG A 80 -0.43 -14.79 5.14
N SER A 81 0.05 -15.43 6.20
CA SER A 81 -0.59 -16.61 6.79
C SER A 81 -2.04 -16.35 7.21
N PRO A 82 -2.89 -17.40 7.21
CA PRO A 82 -4.22 -17.33 7.81
C PRO A 82 -4.20 -16.71 9.20
N GLY A 83 -5.15 -15.83 9.48
CA GLY A 83 -5.26 -15.14 10.77
C GLY A 83 -4.35 -13.93 10.96
N ALA A 84 -3.39 -13.65 10.07
CA ALA A 84 -2.52 -12.47 10.17
C ALA A 84 -3.31 -11.14 10.20
N TYR A 85 -4.50 -11.14 9.59
CA TYR A 85 -5.43 -10.00 9.57
C TYR A 85 -6.50 -10.06 10.67
N GLY A 86 -6.53 -11.10 11.50
CA GLY A 86 -7.62 -11.36 12.45
C GLY A 86 -7.90 -10.17 13.37
N ALA A 87 -6.86 -9.61 13.97
CA ALA A 87 -6.97 -8.44 14.84
C ALA A 87 -7.58 -7.21 14.13
N LEU A 88 -7.26 -6.98 12.85
CA LEU A 88 -7.84 -5.88 12.07
C LEU A 88 -9.30 -6.16 11.72
N VAL A 89 -9.61 -7.40 11.32
CA VAL A 89 -10.99 -7.81 11.00
C VAL A 89 -11.89 -7.66 12.23
N ASP A 90 -11.44 -8.10 13.39
CA ASP A 90 -12.18 -7.95 14.65
C ASP A 90 -12.33 -6.46 15.02
N ALA A 91 -11.26 -5.66 14.86
CA ALA A 91 -11.26 -4.24 15.13
C ALA A 91 -12.19 -3.42 14.20
N GLU A 92 -12.52 -3.90 13.00
CA GLU A 92 -13.46 -3.22 12.12
C GLU A 92 -14.87 -3.13 12.72
N SER A 93 -15.24 -4.02 13.64
CA SER A 93 -16.54 -3.99 14.33
C SER A 93 -16.54 -3.11 15.59
N GLY A 94 -15.37 -2.62 16.02
CA GLY A 94 -15.23 -1.77 17.21
C GLY A 94 -15.85 -0.39 17.03
N ALA A 95 -16.15 0.29 18.14
CA ALA A 95 -16.62 1.67 18.12
C ALA A 95 -15.61 2.60 17.42
N LEU A 96 -16.12 3.66 16.79
CA LEU A 96 -15.30 4.74 16.24
C LEU A 96 -15.12 5.86 17.27
N PRO A 97 -14.02 6.63 17.20
CA PRO A 97 -13.80 7.78 18.07
C PRO A 97 -14.90 8.83 17.90
N ALA A 98 -15.20 9.58 18.97
CA ALA A 98 -16.19 10.65 18.93
C ALA A 98 -15.72 11.86 18.09
N GLY A 99 -16.66 12.74 17.76
CA GLY A 99 -16.43 13.99 17.02
C GLY A 99 -16.56 13.83 15.51
N GLU A 100 -16.03 14.81 14.77
CA GLU A 100 -16.04 14.79 13.30
C GLU A 100 -15.23 13.61 12.76
N LEU A 101 -15.80 12.92 11.77
CA LEU A 101 -15.23 11.75 11.10
C LEU A 101 -15.07 12.05 9.60
N PRO A 102 -14.08 11.44 8.94
CA PRO A 102 -13.91 11.59 7.49
C PRO A 102 -15.09 10.97 6.73
N ASP A 103 -15.28 11.37 5.47
CA ASP A 103 -16.25 10.70 4.58
C ASP A 103 -15.81 9.25 4.32
N VAL A 104 -16.78 8.33 4.26
CA VAL A 104 -16.52 6.89 4.07
C VAL A 104 -17.39 6.33 2.96
N LEU A 105 -16.74 5.67 2.01
CA LEU A 105 -17.41 4.87 0.98
C LEU A 105 -16.92 3.43 1.08
N THR A 106 -17.82 2.46 1.03
CA THR A 106 -17.43 1.04 1.00
C THR A 106 -18.08 0.39 -0.21
N PHE A 107 -17.26 -0.20 -1.08
CA PHE A 107 -17.78 -1.07 -2.12
C PHE A 107 -18.20 -2.39 -1.47
N GLY A 108 -19.44 -2.82 -1.73
CA GLY A 108 -19.96 -4.07 -1.19
C GLY A 108 -19.05 -5.24 -1.57
N LYS A 109 -18.92 -6.23 -0.68
CA LYS A 109 -18.19 -7.48 -0.98
C LYS A 109 -18.86 -8.14 -2.18
N THR A 110 -18.19 -8.21 -3.32
CA THR A 110 -18.66 -8.93 -4.50
C THR A 110 -18.74 -10.42 -4.17
N SER A 111 -19.95 -10.86 -3.83
CA SER A 111 -20.40 -12.23 -3.57
C SER A 111 -19.82 -12.93 -2.33
N ASP A 112 -20.71 -13.62 -1.61
CA ASP A 112 -20.43 -14.51 -0.47
C ASP A 112 -19.51 -15.71 -0.80
N ALA A 113 -19.01 -15.82 -2.04
CA ALA A 113 -17.93 -16.73 -2.42
C ALA A 113 -16.53 -16.15 -2.14
N HIS A 114 -16.38 -14.82 -2.07
CA HIS A 114 -15.10 -14.16 -1.79
C HIS A 114 -14.69 -14.14 -0.30
N PRO A 115 -15.62 -14.15 0.68
CA PRO A 115 -15.31 -14.49 2.06
C PRO A 115 -14.64 -15.85 2.15
N ALA A 116 -15.02 -16.89 1.40
CA ALA A 116 -14.31 -18.17 1.44
C ALA A 116 -12.90 -18.14 0.82
N ALA A 117 -12.52 -17.06 0.10
CA ALA A 117 -11.14 -16.84 -0.37
C ALA A 117 -10.34 -15.89 0.56
N LEU A 118 -11.02 -14.98 1.25
CA LEU A 118 -10.49 -14.15 2.35
C LEU A 118 -10.40 -14.92 3.69
N ALA A 119 -11.25 -15.93 3.85
CA ALA A 119 -11.51 -16.78 5.01
C ALA A 119 -11.41 -18.26 4.65
N GLY A 120 -10.74 -18.61 3.54
CA GLY A 120 -10.49 -19.99 3.10
C GLY A 120 -9.57 -20.81 3.99
N SER A 121 -9.38 -20.35 5.22
CA SER A 121 -8.70 -21.05 6.31
C SER A 121 -9.41 -20.84 7.65
N LEU A 122 -10.70 -20.47 7.65
CA LEU A 122 -11.47 -20.25 8.88
C LEU A 122 -12.51 -21.33 9.16
N SER A 123 -12.60 -22.40 8.35
CA SER A 123 -13.60 -23.45 8.60
C SER A 123 -13.14 -24.62 9.47
N ASP A 124 -11.87 -24.79 9.86
CA ASP A 124 -11.49 -25.97 10.68
C ASP A 124 -10.31 -25.81 11.67
N VAL A 125 -9.91 -24.60 12.06
CA VAL A 125 -8.95 -24.45 13.17
C VAL A 125 -9.51 -23.50 14.20
N ALA A 126 -9.86 -24.07 15.36
CA ALA A 126 -10.27 -23.37 16.56
C ALA A 126 -9.38 -22.15 16.81
N SER A 127 -10.04 -21.03 17.13
CA SER A 127 -9.50 -19.81 17.72
C SER A 127 -8.20 -20.07 18.49
N ILE A 128 -7.06 -19.85 17.84
CA ILE A 128 -5.83 -19.55 18.56
C ILE A 128 -6.07 -18.14 19.07
N THR A 129 -6.35 -18.06 20.37
CA THR A 129 -6.69 -16.85 21.11
C THR A 129 -5.73 -15.71 20.76
N SER A 130 -6.15 -14.83 19.83
CA SER A 130 -5.76 -13.44 19.90
C SER A 130 -6.21 -12.98 21.28
N GLY A 131 -5.28 -12.57 22.14
CA GLY A 131 -5.67 -11.83 23.34
C GLY A 131 -6.61 -10.72 22.89
N ASN A 132 -7.75 -10.55 23.57
CA ASN A 132 -8.80 -9.56 23.29
C ASN A 132 -8.23 -8.12 23.22
N LEU A 133 -7.53 -7.77 22.15
CA LEU A 133 -7.07 -6.41 21.90
C LEU A 133 -8.29 -5.61 21.46
N SER A 134 -8.54 -4.48 22.13
CA SER A 134 -9.57 -3.55 21.67
C SER A 134 -9.19 -2.96 20.31
N ALA A 135 -10.17 -2.50 19.55
CA ALA A 135 -9.93 -1.84 18.27
C ALA A 135 -8.97 -0.63 18.41
N ASP A 136 -9.10 0.13 19.50
CA ASP A 136 -8.21 1.25 19.81
C ASP A 136 -6.78 0.78 20.10
N ALA A 137 -6.61 -0.37 20.77
CA ALA A 137 -5.29 -0.95 21.03
C ALA A 137 -4.62 -1.41 19.72
N VAL A 138 -5.38 -2.03 18.80
CA VAL A 138 -4.87 -2.42 17.47
C VAL A 138 -4.35 -1.21 16.70
N SER A 139 -5.16 -0.14 16.57
CA SER A 139 -4.77 1.07 15.87
C SER A 139 -3.59 1.78 16.54
N SER A 140 -3.59 1.86 17.88
CA SER A 140 -2.50 2.50 18.65
C SER A 140 -1.18 1.76 18.52
N LEU A 141 -1.19 0.43 18.61
CA LEU A 141 0.01 -0.39 18.44
C LEU A 141 0.59 -0.24 17.04
N ALA A 142 -0.26 -0.20 16.01
CA ALA A 142 0.19 -0.02 14.63
C ALA A 142 0.81 1.37 14.37
N LEU A 143 0.39 2.41 15.08
CA LEU A 143 1.00 3.75 15.01
C LEU A 143 2.38 3.80 15.67
N VAL A 144 2.58 3.06 16.77
CA VAL A 144 3.83 3.06 17.53
C VAL A 144 4.85 2.07 16.96
N ALA A 145 4.40 0.99 16.33
CA ALA A 145 5.25 -0.06 15.79
C ALA A 145 6.09 0.44 14.60
N LYS A 146 7.31 0.90 14.87
CA LYS A 146 8.34 1.23 13.87
C LYS A 146 9.01 -0.02 13.26
N SER A 147 8.19 -0.93 12.73
CA SER A 147 8.52 -2.34 12.46
C SER A 147 8.68 -3.12 13.78
N ALA A 148 7.87 -4.16 13.99
CA ALA A 148 7.76 -4.88 15.26
C ALA A 148 9.14 -5.32 15.82
N SER A 149 9.48 -4.89 17.04
CA SER A 149 10.69 -5.31 17.74
C SER A 149 10.58 -6.77 18.21
N PRO A 150 11.67 -7.56 18.20
CA PRO A 150 11.68 -8.97 18.61
C PRO A 150 10.98 -9.23 19.96
N ASP A 151 11.24 -8.40 20.98
CA ASP A 151 10.65 -8.50 22.32
C ASP A 151 9.11 -8.46 22.34
N ARG A 152 8.49 -7.76 21.38
CA ARG A 152 7.02 -7.66 21.29
C ARG A 152 6.41 -8.89 20.62
N ILE A 153 7.17 -9.57 19.77
CA ILE A 153 6.72 -10.77 19.05
C ILE A 153 6.69 -11.96 20.01
N GLU A 154 7.70 -12.08 20.88
CA GLU A 154 7.76 -13.13 21.90
C GLU A 154 6.61 -13.04 22.93
N GLN A 155 6.07 -11.84 23.16
CA GLN A 155 4.94 -11.60 24.06
C GLN A 155 3.55 -11.83 23.41
N GLY A 156 3.47 -12.13 22.11
CA GLY A 156 2.20 -12.33 21.40
C GLY A 156 1.37 -11.05 21.18
N ILE A 157 1.98 -9.87 21.35
CA ILE A 157 1.32 -8.54 21.26
C ILE A 157 1.84 -7.73 20.05
N ALA A 158 2.74 -8.30 19.24
CA ALA A 158 3.34 -7.58 18.12
C ALA A 158 2.35 -7.36 16.97
N ILE A 159 1.75 -6.19 16.94
CA ILE A 159 1.15 -5.64 15.73
C ILE A 159 2.21 -4.86 14.97
N ASP A 160 2.37 -5.10 13.66
CA ASP A 160 3.28 -4.34 12.82
C ASP A 160 2.70 -2.97 12.40
N ALA A 161 3.47 -2.18 11.65
CA ALA A 161 3.02 -0.86 11.18
C ALA A 161 1.75 -0.93 10.29
N GLY A 162 1.50 -2.09 9.67
CA GLY A 162 0.30 -2.37 8.88
C GLY A 162 -0.92 -2.73 9.73
N GLY A 163 -0.75 -3.05 11.01
CA GLY A 163 -1.81 -3.60 11.85
C GLY A 163 -1.83 -5.13 11.88
N LEU A 164 -0.86 -5.80 11.26
CA LEU A 164 -0.85 -7.25 11.11
C LEU A 164 -0.25 -7.94 12.34
N LEU A 165 -0.81 -9.10 12.68
CA LEU A 165 -0.19 -10.02 13.62
C LEU A 165 1.10 -10.63 13.01
N PRO A 166 2.07 -11.08 13.82
CA PRO A 166 3.33 -11.60 13.31
C PRO A 166 3.07 -12.88 12.52
N ASP A 167 3.55 -12.91 11.29
CA ASP A 167 3.48 -14.11 10.45
C ASP A 167 4.63 -15.05 10.82
N LEU A 168 4.38 -16.00 11.73
CA LEU A 168 5.42 -16.88 12.30
C LEU A 168 5.87 -18.01 11.35
N ALA A 169 5.46 -17.99 10.09
CA ALA A 169 5.82 -19.01 9.12
C ALA A 169 7.35 -19.09 8.91
N HIS A 170 7.86 -20.33 8.85
CA HIS A 170 9.28 -20.60 8.57
C HIS A 170 9.67 -20.26 7.12
N THR A 171 8.70 -20.18 6.22
CA THR A 171 8.87 -19.81 4.82
C THR A 171 7.71 -18.93 4.37
N ASN A 172 7.91 -18.14 3.32
CA ASN A 172 6.89 -17.35 2.66
C ASN A 172 7.32 -17.13 1.20
N SER A 173 6.43 -16.52 0.41
CA SER A 173 6.66 -16.30 -1.02
C SER A 173 7.78 -15.31 -1.35
N TRP A 174 8.37 -14.64 -0.35
CA TRP A 174 9.56 -13.82 -0.55
C TRP A 174 10.78 -14.65 -1.00
N VAL A 175 10.91 -15.86 -0.45
CA VAL A 175 12.05 -16.76 -0.72
C VAL A 175 11.73 -17.85 -1.74
N GLN A 176 10.44 -18.04 -2.06
CA GLN A 176 9.97 -19.05 -3.00
C GLN A 176 10.41 -18.77 -4.44
N THR A 177 10.73 -19.86 -5.15
CA THR A 177 11.08 -19.90 -6.56
C THR A 177 9.87 -20.19 -7.45
N VAL A 178 10.07 -20.27 -8.77
CA VAL A 178 8.98 -20.38 -9.77
C VAL A 178 8.06 -21.60 -9.57
N GLU A 179 8.58 -22.70 -9.04
CA GLU A 179 7.79 -23.93 -8.80
C GLU A 179 7.01 -23.90 -7.48
N GLU A 180 7.37 -22.98 -6.57
CA GLU A 180 6.85 -22.93 -5.21
C GLU A 180 5.78 -21.85 -5.02
N VAL A 181 5.75 -20.83 -5.88
CA VAL A 181 4.76 -19.74 -5.79
C VAL A 181 3.36 -20.27 -6.13
N ASP A 182 2.43 -20.08 -5.20
CA ASP A 182 1.04 -20.44 -5.37
C ASP A 182 0.38 -19.66 -6.53
N PRO A 183 -0.32 -20.32 -7.47
CA PRO A 183 -0.95 -19.65 -8.61
C PRO A 183 -1.99 -18.59 -8.23
N ILE A 184 -2.71 -18.75 -7.12
CA ILE A 184 -3.67 -17.76 -6.65
C ILE A 184 -2.91 -16.53 -6.15
N GLU A 185 -1.86 -16.71 -5.35
CA GLU A 185 -1.02 -15.59 -4.93
C GLU A 185 -0.42 -14.82 -6.12
N LEU A 186 0.07 -15.54 -7.15
CA LEU A 186 0.54 -14.92 -8.38
C LEU A 186 -0.53 -13.98 -8.98
N LEU A 187 -1.77 -14.47 -9.11
CA LEU A 187 -2.86 -13.67 -9.65
C LEU A 187 -3.18 -12.45 -8.77
N GLU A 188 -3.26 -12.63 -7.46
CA GLU A 188 -3.52 -11.54 -6.51
C GLU A 188 -2.45 -10.44 -6.58
N VAL A 189 -1.17 -10.84 -6.65
CA VAL A 189 -0.04 -9.91 -6.76
C VAL A 189 -0.09 -9.14 -8.07
N GLN A 190 -0.41 -9.78 -9.20
CA GLN A 190 -0.59 -9.08 -10.47
C GLN A 190 -1.78 -8.12 -10.44
N LEU A 191 -2.92 -8.58 -9.90
CA LEU A 191 -4.13 -7.77 -9.81
C LEU A 191 -3.90 -6.48 -9.02
N CYS A 192 -3.31 -6.61 -7.83
CA CYS A 192 -3.07 -5.47 -6.94
C CYS A 192 -1.94 -4.56 -7.45
N ASN A 193 -0.81 -5.12 -7.91
CA ASN A 193 0.41 -4.35 -8.12
C ASN A 193 0.55 -3.78 -9.54
N SER A 194 -0.13 -4.31 -10.55
CA SER A 194 0.01 -3.87 -11.94
C SER A 194 -1.32 -3.63 -12.65
N VAL A 195 -2.30 -4.50 -12.47
CA VAL A 195 -3.62 -4.38 -13.14
C VAL A 195 -4.44 -3.23 -12.55
N ALA A 196 -4.56 -3.14 -11.22
CA ALA A 196 -5.30 -2.06 -10.58
C ALA A 196 -4.69 -0.68 -10.91
N PRO A 197 -3.36 -0.45 -10.84
CA PRO A 197 -2.73 0.77 -11.33
C PRO A 197 -3.06 1.09 -12.80
N PHE A 198 -3.03 0.08 -13.68
CA PHE A 198 -3.39 0.28 -15.09
C PHE A 198 -4.83 0.77 -15.24
N ILE A 199 -5.79 0.12 -14.57
CA ILE A 199 -7.21 0.51 -14.61
C ILE A 199 -7.38 1.94 -14.09
N LEU A 200 -6.78 2.27 -12.95
CA LEU A 200 -6.88 3.60 -12.35
C LEU A 200 -6.31 4.68 -13.27
N VAL A 201 -5.11 4.47 -13.82
CA VAL A 201 -4.49 5.42 -14.76
C VAL A 201 -5.37 5.61 -16.00
N SER A 202 -5.84 4.51 -16.60
CA SER A 202 -6.69 4.53 -17.79
C SER A 202 -7.99 5.29 -17.55
N ARG A 203 -8.69 5.00 -16.44
CA ARG A 203 -10.01 5.56 -16.13
C ARG A 203 -9.95 6.99 -15.59
N LEU A 204 -8.91 7.35 -14.84
CA LEU A 204 -8.80 8.67 -14.22
C LEU A 204 -8.08 9.70 -15.10
N ARG A 205 -7.39 9.29 -16.17
CA ARG A 205 -6.72 10.22 -17.10
C ARG A 205 -7.60 11.38 -17.56
N PRO A 206 -8.87 11.20 -17.98
CA PRO A 206 -9.73 12.33 -18.34
C PRO A 206 -10.00 13.31 -17.19
N SER A 207 -10.22 12.81 -15.97
CA SER A 207 -10.40 13.65 -14.78
C SER A 207 -9.12 14.42 -14.44
N MET A 208 -7.95 13.79 -14.60
CA MET A 208 -6.66 14.46 -14.41
C MET A 208 -6.36 15.51 -15.49
N ALA A 209 -6.70 15.23 -16.75
CA ALA A 209 -6.53 16.18 -17.85
C ALA A 209 -7.41 17.44 -17.65
N ALA A 210 -8.57 17.28 -17.02
CA ALA A 210 -9.48 18.39 -16.71
C ALA A 210 -9.02 19.27 -15.54
N ALA A 211 -7.99 18.87 -14.78
CA ALA A 211 -7.49 19.65 -13.66
C ALA A 211 -6.75 20.90 -14.14
N ALA A 212 -7.04 22.03 -13.47
CA ALA A 212 -6.48 23.34 -13.82
C ALA A 212 -5.00 23.51 -13.44
N ALA A 213 -4.46 22.60 -12.62
CA ALA A 213 -3.06 22.62 -12.22
C ALA A 213 -2.12 22.52 -13.45
N ARG A 214 -1.01 23.26 -13.39
CA ARG A 214 0.03 23.26 -14.43
C ARG A 214 0.50 21.84 -14.73
N ARG A 215 0.75 21.06 -13.68
CA ARG A 215 1.13 19.65 -13.73
C ARG A 215 0.21 18.84 -12.83
N LYS A 216 0.00 17.60 -13.25
CA LYS A 216 -0.68 16.56 -12.48
C LYS A 216 0.27 15.39 -12.32
N TYR A 217 0.04 14.51 -11.35
CA TYR A 217 1.04 13.55 -10.93
C TYR A 217 0.48 12.15 -10.87
N VAL A 218 1.10 11.21 -11.58
CA VAL A 218 0.92 9.78 -11.34
C VAL A 218 2.20 9.24 -10.74
N VAL A 219 2.15 8.77 -9.50
CA VAL A 219 3.29 8.16 -8.82
C VAL A 219 3.00 6.68 -8.61
N ASN A 220 3.73 5.83 -9.33
CA ASN A 220 3.68 4.40 -9.17
C ASN A 220 4.73 3.95 -8.16
N VAL A 221 4.30 3.45 -7.00
CA VAL A 221 5.23 2.96 -5.97
C VAL A 221 5.76 1.61 -6.38
N SER A 222 6.99 1.62 -6.88
CA SER A 222 7.71 0.45 -7.37
C SER A 222 8.85 0.10 -6.42
N ALA A 223 9.75 -0.77 -6.86
CA ALA A 223 10.92 -1.19 -6.10
C ALA A 223 12.01 -1.75 -7.01
N MET A 224 13.17 -2.03 -6.44
CA MET A 224 14.29 -2.71 -7.12
C MET A 224 13.90 -4.08 -7.72
N GLU A 225 12.86 -4.72 -7.21
CA GLU A 225 12.29 -5.97 -7.72
C GLU A 225 11.79 -5.83 -9.17
N GLY A 226 11.36 -4.63 -9.55
CA GLY A 226 10.94 -4.31 -10.91
C GLY A 226 12.07 -3.98 -11.87
N GLN A 227 13.33 -3.95 -11.40
CA GLN A 227 14.47 -3.64 -12.24
C GLN A 227 14.85 -4.82 -13.14
N PHE A 228 14.94 -4.61 -14.45
CA PHE A 228 15.32 -5.65 -15.42
C PHE A 228 16.81 -5.96 -15.37
N SER A 229 17.66 -4.94 -15.46
CA SER A 229 19.12 -5.11 -15.62
C SER A 229 19.89 -4.84 -14.33
N ARG A 230 19.51 -5.55 -13.25
CA ARG A 230 20.22 -5.48 -11.96
C ARG A 230 21.42 -6.43 -11.95
N ALA A 231 22.56 -5.97 -11.43
CA ALA A 231 23.79 -6.77 -11.36
C ALA A 231 23.62 -8.09 -10.60
N TYR A 232 22.76 -8.10 -9.57
CA TYR A 232 22.38 -9.30 -8.84
C TYR A 232 20.85 -9.36 -8.70
N LYS A 233 20.27 -10.49 -9.09
CA LYS A 233 18.86 -10.82 -8.89
C LYS A 233 18.77 -12.28 -8.46
N GLY A 234 18.28 -12.52 -7.25
CA GLY A 234 18.03 -13.87 -6.75
C GLY A 234 16.79 -14.50 -7.40
N PRO A 235 16.59 -15.83 -7.26
CA PRO A 235 15.46 -16.53 -7.86
C PRO A 235 14.13 -16.38 -7.09
N GLY A 236 14.17 -15.79 -5.89
CA GLY A 236 13.00 -15.63 -5.02
C GLY A 236 11.96 -14.63 -5.56
N HIS A 237 10.72 -14.75 -5.07
CA HIS A 237 9.59 -13.86 -5.34
C HIS A 237 9.41 -13.47 -6.83
N PRO A 238 9.45 -14.43 -7.78
CA PRO A 238 9.37 -14.13 -9.20
C PRO A 238 8.07 -13.41 -9.58
N HIS A 239 6.95 -13.72 -8.92
CA HIS A 239 5.65 -13.07 -9.15
C HIS A 239 5.66 -11.58 -8.79
N THR A 240 6.27 -11.21 -7.67
CA THR A 240 6.45 -9.80 -7.24
C THR A 240 7.39 -9.06 -8.20
N ASN A 241 8.51 -9.70 -8.59
CA ASN A 241 9.42 -9.17 -9.60
C ASN A 241 8.70 -8.87 -10.92
N MET A 242 7.90 -9.82 -11.42
CA MET A 242 7.09 -9.65 -12.64
C MET A 242 6.11 -8.49 -12.51
N ALA A 243 5.40 -8.38 -11.39
CA ALA A 243 4.39 -7.34 -11.21
C ALA A 243 5.01 -5.94 -11.12
N LYS A 244 6.13 -5.79 -10.39
CA LYS A 244 6.86 -4.51 -10.32
C LYS A 244 7.50 -4.13 -11.65
N ALA A 245 8.01 -5.11 -12.41
CA ALA A 245 8.51 -4.88 -13.76
C ALA A 245 7.40 -4.43 -14.72
N ALA A 246 6.20 -5.02 -14.63
CA ALA A 246 5.03 -4.60 -15.39
C ALA A 246 4.61 -3.16 -15.04
N LEU A 247 4.61 -2.79 -13.75
CA LEU A 247 4.30 -1.42 -13.31
C LEU A 247 5.35 -0.39 -13.79
N ASN A 248 6.63 -0.76 -13.76
CA ASN A 248 7.71 0.03 -14.36
C ASN A 248 7.50 0.19 -15.87
N MET A 249 7.15 -0.89 -16.57
CA MET A 249 6.89 -0.85 -18.00
C MET A 249 5.68 0.01 -18.35
N LEU A 250 4.61 -0.02 -17.56
CA LEU A 250 3.47 0.90 -17.70
C LEU A 250 3.93 2.36 -17.64
N THR A 251 4.72 2.72 -16.63
CA THR A 251 5.30 4.06 -16.48
C THR A 251 6.15 4.45 -17.70
N ARG A 252 7.09 3.58 -18.09
CA ARG A 252 7.98 3.81 -19.22
C ARG A 252 7.23 4.00 -20.53
N THR A 253 6.18 3.20 -20.74
CA THR A 253 5.40 3.18 -21.99
C THR A 253 4.48 4.39 -22.11
N SER A 254 3.69 4.67 -21.07
CA SER A 254 2.62 5.68 -21.14
C SER A 254 3.06 7.09 -20.72
N SER A 255 4.22 7.27 -20.10
CA SER A 255 4.63 8.60 -19.62
C SER A 255 4.65 9.70 -20.68
N LYS A 256 5.00 9.37 -21.93
CA LYS A 256 5.06 10.37 -23.02
C LYS A 256 3.67 10.87 -23.41
N GLU A 257 2.70 9.98 -23.59
CA GLU A 257 1.33 10.37 -23.90
C GLU A 257 0.65 11.07 -22.72
N MET A 258 0.98 10.68 -21.48
CA MET A 258 0.45 11.32 -20.28
C MET A 258 0.96 12.76 -20.14
N LEU A 259 2.19 13.04 -20.58
CA LEU A 259 2.76 14.38 -20.59
C LEU A 259 2.02 15.33 -21.53
N ASP A 260 1.42 14.84 -22.61
CA ASP A 260 0.61 15.67 -23.54
C ASP A 260 -0.60 16.30 -22.83
N ASP A 261 -1.13 15.61 -21.80
CA ASP A 261 -2.19 16.13 -20.91
C ASP A 261 -1.63 16.88 -19.69
N GLY A 262 -0.32 17.11 -19.64
CA GLY A 262 0.38 17.73 -18.52
C GLY A 262 0.53 16.82 -17.29
N ILE A 263 0.42 15.50 -17.44
CA ILE A 263 0.50 14.54 -16.34
C ILE A 263 1.92 13.92 -16.29
N LEU A 264 2.61 14.18 -15.18
CA LEU A 264 3.93 13.63 -14.88
C LEU A 264 3.80 12.24 -14.26
N MET A 265 4.12 11.21 -15.04
CA MET A 265 4.04 9.82 -14.61
C MET A 265 5.43 9.27 -14.26
N THR A 266 5.62 8.85 -13.01
CA THR A 266 6.89 8.34 -12.47
C THR A 266 6.72 6.98 -11.79
N ALA A 267 7.81 6.23 -11.70
CA ALA A 267 7.92 5.04 -10.85
C ALA A 267 8.94 5.33 -9.75
N VAL A 268 8.64 5.00 -8.49
CA VAL A 268 9.47 5.39 -7.34
C VAL A 268 9.79 4.19 -6.46
N ASP A 269 11.08 3.97 -6.22
CA ASP A 269 11.59 3.06 -5.19
C ASP A 269 11.51 3.72 -3.81
N THR A 270 10.82 3.07 -2.87
CA THR A 270 10.77 3.52 -1.47
C THR A 270 12.08 3.25 -0.72
N GLY A 271 12.96 2.42 -1.28
CA GLY A 271 14.10 1.86 -0.59
C GLY A 271 13.72 0.73 0.34
N TRP A 272 14.72 0.22 1.05
CA TRP A 272 14.54 -0.89 1.96
C TRP A 272 13.97 -0.42 3.30
N ILE A 273 12.65 -0.32 3.37
CA ILE A 273 11.89 0.12 4.55
C ILE A 273 11.28 -1.04 5.36
N THR A 274 11.10 -2.21 4.73
CA THR A 274 10.52 -3.41 5.36
C THR A 274 11.34 -4.66 5.08
N ASP A 275 11.38 -5.58 6.04
CA ASP A 275 11.96 -6.91 5.86
C ASP A 275 10.85 -7.94 5.66
N GLU A 276 10.73 -8.41 4.42
CA GLU A 276 9.73 -9.39 3.96
C GLU A 276 10.19 -10.85 4.09
N ARG A 277 11.43 -11.07 4.53
CA ARG A 277 11.95 -12.43 4.76
C ARG A 277 11.07 -13.17 5.78
N PRO A 278 11.02 -14.52 5.70
CA PRO A 278 10.31 -15.33 6.68
C PRO A 278 10.73 -15.00 8.11
N HIS A 279 9.78 -15.09 9.05
CA HIS A 279 9.97 -14.61 10.42
C HIS A 279 11.21 -15.20 11.09
N PHE A 280 11.44 -16.50 10.94
CA PHE A 280 12.63 -17.17 11.49
C PHE A 280 13.94 -16.53 11.01
N THR A 281 14.06 -16.28 9.70
CA THR A 281 15.25 -15.64 9.12
C THR A 281 15.38 -14.19 9.56
N LYS A 282 14.25 -13.47 9.64
CA LYS A 282 14.19 -12.08 10.09
C LYS A 282 14.67 -11.93 11.55
N MET A 283 14.24 -12.81 12.45
CA MET A 283 14.67 -12.79 13.86
C MET A 283 16.16 -13.11 14.01
N ARG A 284 16.64 -14.18 13.38
CA ARG A 284 18.08 -14.51 13.39
C ARG A 284 18.94 -13.33 12.94
N LEU A 285 18.55 -12.66 11.86
CA LEU A 285 19.31 -11.52 11.35
C LEU A 285 19.21 -10.30 12.27
N ALA A 286 18.06 -10.08 12.92
CA ALA A 286 17.92 -9.03 13.92
C ALA A 286 18.85 -9.27 15.12
N ASP A 287 19.00 -10.51 15.58
CA ASP A 287 19.95 -10.89 16.64
C ASP A 287 21.41 -10.66 16.22
N GLU A 288 21.69 -10.78 14.92
CA GLU A 288 22.98 -10.43 14.31
C GLU A 288 23.15 -8.90 14.09
N GLY A 289 22.18 -8.09 14.53
CA GLY A 289 22.21 -6.62 14.45
C GLY A 289 21.64 -6.03 13.16
N PHE A 290 21.07 -6.86 12.27
CA PHE A 290 20.45 -6.37 11.04
C PHE A 290 19.13 -5.64 11.32
N HIS A 291 18.94 -4.49 10.67
CA HIS A 291 17.66 -3.82 10.56
C HIS A 291 17.53 -3.19 9.17
N ALA A 292 16.29 -2.90 8.75
CA ALA A 292 16.06 -2.16 7.52
C ALA A 292 16.70 -0.77 7.64
N PRO A 293 17.47 -0.31 6.64
CA PRO A 293 18.26 0.92 6.73
C PRO A 293 17.44 2.22 6.67
N LEU A 294 16.16 2.13 6.31
CA LEU A 294 15.26 3.28 6.13
C LEU A 294 13.96 3.02 6.87
N ASP A 295 13.25 4.10 7.21
CA ASP A 295 11.94 4.00 7.86
C ASP A 295 10.76 4.38 6.94
N LEU A 296 9.54 4.32 7.48
CA LEU A 296 8.32 4.65 6.73
C LEU A 296 8.20 6.14 6.38
N VAL A 297 8.87 7.01 7.15
CA VAL A 297 8.93 8.46 6.89
C VAL A 297 9.84 8.73 5.69
N ASP A 298 10.98 8.04 5.61
CA ASP A 298 11.89 8.05 4.46
C ASP A 298 11.20 7.52 3.20
N GLY A 299 10.55 6.35 3.30
CA GLY A 299 9.79 5.77 2.19
C GLY A 299 8.71 6.72 1.67
N ALA A 300 7.96 7.35 2.58
CA ALA A 300 6.94 8.33 2.19
C ALA A 300 7.52 9.60 1.57
N ALA A 301 8.68 10.08 2.04
CA ALA A 301 9.34 11.25 1.46
C ALA A 301 9.73 10.99 0.00
N ARG A 302 10.24 9.80 -0.31
CA ARG A 302 10.62 9.40 -1.68
C ARG A 302 9.44 9.37 -2.63
N VAL A 303 8.30 8.81 -2.20
CA VAL A 303 7.07 8.80 -3.00
C VAL A 303 6.50 10.20 -3.19
N TYR A 304 6.68 11.08 -2.19
CA TYR A 304 6.18 12.46 -2.23
C TYR A 304 7.04 13.38 -3.11
N ASP A 305 8.35 13.15 -3.16
CA ASP A 305 9.32 14.01 -3.86
C ASP A 305 8.97 14.37 -5.31
N PRO A 306 8.58 13.45 -6.23
CA PRO A 306 8.29 13.85 -7.61
C PRO A 306 7.14 14.86 -7.74
N ILE A 307 6.23 14.91 -6.77
CA ILE A 307 5.17 15.93 -6.70
C ILE A 307 5.81 17.27 -6.33
N VAL A 308 6.61 17.30 -5.26
CA VAL A 308 7.33 18.50 -4.80
C VAL A 308 8.24 19.07 -5.89
N GLN A 309 9.00 18.22 -6.58
CA GLN A 309 9.87 18.61 -7.68
C GLN A 309 9.07 19.29 -8.80
N GLY A 310 7.91 18.72 -9.17
CA GLY A 310 7.05 19.32 -10.18
C GLY A 310 6.45 20.66 -9.77
N GLU A 311 6.05 20.82 -8.51
CA GLU A 311 5.58 22.12 -7.99
C GLU A 311 6.71 23.17 -7.95
N LEU A 312 7.97 22.73 -7.80
CA LEU A 312 9.17 23.57 -7.93
C LEU A 312 9.63 23.80 -9.38
N GLY A 313 8.88 23.29 -10.38
CA GLY A 313 9.15 23.48 -11.80
C GLY A 313 10.05 22.42 -12.46
N VAL A 314 10.38 21.33 -11.75
CA VAL A 314 11.17 20.21 -12.26
C VAL A 314 10.24 19.08 -12.71
N ASP A 315 10.08 18.93 -14.02
CA ASP A 315 9.17 17.95 -14.58
C ASP A 315 9.82 16.55 -14.68
N LEU A 316 9.71 15.76 -13.61
CA LEU A 316 10.12 14.34 -13.61
C LEU A 316 9.01 13.46 -14.22
N HIS A 317 9.28 12.81 -15.35
CA HIS A 317 8.36 11.86 -15.96
C HIS A 317 9.11 10.76 -16.73
N GLY A 318 8.48 9.59 -16.90
CA GLY A 318 9.06 8.50 -17.69
C GLY A 318 10.38 7.99 -17.15
N CYS A 319 10.56 8.04 -15.84
CA CYS A 319 11.75 7.56 -15.15
C CYS A 319 11.38 6.69 -13.95
N PHE A 320 12.32 5.81 -13.60
CA PHE A 320 12.35 5.11 -12.33
C PHE A 320 13.26 5.89 -11.37
N LEU A 321 12.70 6.37 -10.26
CA LEU A 321 13.40 7.16 -9.27
C LEU A 321 13.87 6.26 -8.13
N LYS A 322 15.17 6.29 -7.86
CA LYS A 322 15.82 5.67 -6.70
C LYS A 322 16.68 6.71 -6.02
N ASP A 323 16.55 6.82 -4.70
CA ASP A 323 17.27 7.83 -3.91
C ASP A 323 17.13 9.24 -4.51
N TYR A 324 15.89 9.61 -4.88
CA TYR A 324 15.51 10.90 -5.44
C TYR A 324 16.11 11.22 -6.83
N LYS A 325 16.65 10.21 -7.54
CA LYS A 325 17.30 10.40 -8.84
C LYS A 325 16.83 9.36 -9.86
N PRO A 326 16.78 9.71 -11.16
CA PRO A 326 16.58 8.74 -12.22
C PRO A 326 17.61 7.61 -12.15
N SER A 327 17.13 6.38 -12.26
CA SER A 327 17.87 5.13 -12.17
C SER A 327 17.49 4.22 -13.34
N PRO A 328 18.35 3.26 -13.74
CA PRO A 328 18.01 2.30 -14.78
C PRO A 328 16.74 1.50 -14.47
N TRP A 329 15.97 1.20 -15.52
CA TRP A 329 14.78 0.35 -15.50
C TRP A 329 15.09 -1.13 -15.20
#